data_AF-A0A0F7P8F6-F1
#
_entry.id   AF-A0A0F7P8F6-F1
#
_cell.length_a   1.000
_cell.length_b   1.000
_cell.length_c   1.000
_cell.angle_alpha   90.00
_cell.angle_beta   90.00
_cell.angle_gamma   90.00
#
_symmetry.space_group_name_H-M   'P 1'
#
loop_
_entity.id
_entity.type
_entity.pdbx_description
1 polymer ?
#
loop_
_entity_poly.entity_id
_entity_poly.type
_entity_poly.pdbx_seq_one_letter_code
_entity_poly.pdbx_strand_id
1 'polypeptide(L)'
;MSEYQPRTHSWTLMCKVCACTETVINLCAELAHSMSATDDPRRVHFQSPEYLVDRLDAIAELYDTDRTDLLVEAIREYIEDTADSETFQELVATKYYDDQLEFEAVKQLVGAETAQRLRLLKADLADEPLDLAAPDDVDVYDGDATAVETAADDER
;
A
#
# COMPACT_ATOMS: atom_id res chain seq x y z
N MET A 1 -13.79 -53.63 47.52
CA MET A 1 -13.67 -54.72 46.54
C MET A 1 -14.34 -54.27 45.26
N SER A 2 -13.54 -53.83 44.28
CA SER A 2 -13.94 -53.64 42.89
C SER A 2 -12.67 -53.66 42.04
N GLU A 3 -12.56 -54.71 41.23
CA GLU A 3 -11.54 -54.93 40.20
C GLU A 3 -11.77 -53.98 39.02
N TYR A 4 -10.70 -53.40 38.45
CA TYR A 4 -10.45 -53.32 37.00
C TYR A 4 -9.06 -52.71 36.70
N GLN A 5 -8.13 -53.53 36.24
CA GLN A 5 -7.01 -53.16 35.33
C GLN A 5 -7.41 -53.71 33.94
N PRO A 6 -6.90 -53.25 32.76
CA PRO A 6 -5.62 -52.56 32.51
C PRO A 6 -5.64 -51.53 31.33
N ARG A 7 -4.48 -50.92 31.02
CA ARG A 7 -3.76 -51.01 29.72
C ARG A 7 -2.95 -49.74 29.45
N THR A 8 -1.64 -49.90 29.55
CA THR A 8 -0.63 -49.06 28.93
C THR A 8 -0.77 -49.13 27.41
N HIS A 9 -1.40 -48.12 26.81
CA HIS A 9 -1.23 -47.83 25.39
C HIS A 9 -0.36 -46.58 25.26
N SER A 10 0.85 -46.82 24.75
CA SER A 10 1.71 -45.90 23.99
C SER A 10 1.06 -44.55 23.66
N TRP A 11 1.41 -43.51 24.41
CA TRP A 11 1.26 -42.11 24.01
C TRP A 11 2.64 -41.52 23.72
N THR A 12 3.34 -42.14 22.78
CA THR A 12 4.35 -41.43 21.98
C THR A 12 3.61 -40.79 20.81
N LEU A 13 2.83 -39.76 21.11
CA LEU A 13 2.33 -38.80 20.13
C LEU A 13 2.60 -37.43 20.73
N MET A 14 3.85 -37.02 20.53
CA MET A 14 4.27 -35.65 20.26
C MET A 14 3.14 -34.62 20.36
N CYS A 15 2.95 -34.04 21.55
CA CYS A 15 2.47 -32.68 21.66
C CYS A 15 3.62 -31.74 21.26
N LYS A 16 4.04 -31.82 19.99
CA LYS A 16 5.09 -30.97 19.38
C LYS A 16 4.46 -29.67 18.82
N VAL A 17 3.43 -29.17 19.50
CA VAL A 17 2.72 -27.93 19.15
C VAL A 17 2.71 -26.93 20.32
N CYS A 18 3.10 -27.33 21.54
CA CYS A 18 3.16 -26.40 22.67
C CYS A 18 4.41 -25.50 22.73
N ALA A 19 5.41 -25.69 21.86
CA ALA A 19 6.65 -24.89 21.87
C ALA A 19 6.70 -23.79 20.78
N CYS A 20 5.58 -23.53 20.06
CA CYS A 20 5.54 -22.48 19.05
C CYS A 20 4.92 -21.17 19.54
N THR A 21 4.30 -21.11 20.73
CA THR A 21 3.62 -19.89 21.19
C THR A 21 4.59 -18.85 21.74
N GLU A 22 5.61 -19.22 22.53
CA GLU A 22 6.59 -18.24 23.03
C GLU A 22 7.53 -17.71 21.94
N THR A 23 7.92 -18.55 20.98
CA THR A 23 8.82 -18.15 19.88
C THR A 23 8.11 -17.23 18.89
N VAL A 24 6.83 -17.49 18.58
CA VAL A 24 6.04 -16.63 17.69
C VAL A 24 5.67 -15.30 18.38
N ILE A 25 5.40 -15.30 19.68
CA ILE A 25 5.15 -14.05 20.43
C ILE A 25 6.43 -13.19 20.53
N ASN A 26 7.60 -13.79 20.77
CA ASN A 26 8.87 -13.04 20.78
C ASN A 26 9.27 -12.54 19.38
N LEU A 27 9.08 -13.33 18.32
CA LEU A 27 9.32 -12.84 16.96
C LEU A 27 8.34 -11.73 16.56
N CYS A 28 7.08 -11.76 17.01
CA CYS A 28 6.14 -10.66 16.80
C CYS A 28 6.54 -9.40 17.58
N ALA A 29 7.16 -9.54 18.76
CA ALA A 29 7.70 -8.40 19.50
C ALA A 29 8.94 -7.81 18.78
N GLU A 30 9.87 -8.63 18.29
CA GLU A 30 11.06 -8.17 17.55
C GLU A 30 10.72 -7.58 16.17
N LEU A 31 9.75 -8.16 15.46
CA LEU A 31 9.29 -7.62 14.16
C LEU A 31 8.49 -6.32 14.33
N ALA A 32 7.71 -6.17 15.39
CA ALA A 32 7.06 -4.90 15.73
C ALA A 32 8.08 -3.78 16.02
N HIS A 33 9.26 -4.12 16.54
CA HIS A 33 10.35 -3.16 16.74
C HIS A 33 11.10 -2.81 15.45
N SER A 34 11.02 -3.62 14.39
CA SER A 34 11.73 -3.36 13.13
C SER A 34 10.98 -2.48 12.13
N MET A 35 9.65 -2.33 12.29
CA MET A 35 8.84 -1.31 11.61
C MET A 35 8.64 -0.04 12.43
N SER A 36 9.19 0.02 13.65
CA SER A 36 9.44 1.29 14.32
C SER A 36 10.79 1.80 13.85
N ALA A 37 10.81 2.37 12.63
CA ALA A 37 11.64 3.56 12.45
C ALA A 37 11.21 4.47 13.61
N THR A 38 12.09 4.65 14.57
CA THR A 38 11.74 5.26 15.86
C THR A 38 10.99 6.55 15.54
N ASP A 39 9.80 6.74 16.12
CA ASP A 39 9.04 8.00 16.02
C ASP A 39 9.78 9.14 16.75
N ASP A 40 11.08 8.96 17.03
CA ASP A 40 11.91 9.98 17.61
C ASP A 40 12.17 11.06 16.54
N PRO A 41 11.92 12.33 16.90
CA PRO A 41 12.09 13.42 15.97
C PRO A 41 13.53 13.50 15.47
N ARG A 42 13.71 13.38 14.15
CA ARG A 42 15.00 13.63 13.52
C ARG A 42 15.19 15.14 13.35
N ARG A 43 16.22 15.70 14.01
CA ARG A 43 16.57 17.11 13.84
C ARG A 43 17.12 17.37 12.44
N VAL A 44 16.52 18.34 11.75
CA VAL A 44 16.91 18.82 10.43
C VAL A 44 17.02 20.34 10.45
N HIS A 45 17.87 20.90 9.60
CA HIS A 45 18.03 22.35 9.47
C HIS A 45 17.43 22.81 8.14
N PHE A 46 16.47 23.74 8.21
CA PHE A 46 15.88 24.38 7.05
C PHE A 46 16.35 25.84 6.97
N GLN A 47 16.87 26.22 5.80
CA GLN A 47 17.06 27.62 5.46
C GLN A 47 15.82 28.07 4.70
N SER A 48 15.13 29.07 5.23
CA SER A 48 13.94 29.64 4.63
C SER A 48 14.11 31.15 4.52
N PRO A 49 13.62 31.78 3.44
CA PRO A 49 13.43 33.22 3.38
C PRO A 49 12.65 33.75 4.60
N GLU A 50 13.07 34.91 5.13
CA GLU A 50 12.45 35.52 6.33
C GLU A 50 10.92 35.66 6.18
N TYR A 51 10.46 36.13 5.03
CA TYR A 51 9.03 36.35 4.79
C TYR A 51 8.16 35.08 4.89
N LEU A 52 8.72 33.90 4.60
CA LEU A 52 7.98 32.64 4.76
C LEU A 52 7.85 32.27 6.22
N VAL A 53 8.91 32.49 7.01
CA VAL A 53 8.90 32.24 8.45
C VAL A 53 7.92 33.17 9.14
N ASP A 54 7.93 34.47 8.81
CA ASP A 54 7.00 35.45 9.38
C ASP A 54 5.54 35.08 9.09
N ARG A 55 5.27 34.61 7.86
CA ARG A 55 3.94 34.17 7.47
C ARG A 55 3.51 32.91 8.22
N LEU A 56 4.41 31.94 8.38
CA LEU A 56 4.14 30.72 9.15
C LEU A 56 3.85 31.05 10.62
N ASP A 57 4.61 31.96 11.23
CA ASP A 57 4.39 32.40 12.60
C ASP A 57 3.04 33.11 12.77
N ALA A 58 2.66 33.97 11.84
CA ALA A 58 1.35 34.62 11.86
C ALA A 58 0.18 33.63 11.74
N ILE A 59 0.36 32.57 10.96
CA ILE A 59 -0.63 31.48 10.83
C ILE A 59 -0.65 30.65 12.11
N ALA A 60 0.51 30.28 12.66
CA ALA A 60 0.61 29.49 13.88
C ALA A 60 -0.08 30.19 15.07
N GLU A 61 0.10 31.50 15.22
CA GLU A 61 -0.60 32.34 16.20
C GLU A 61 -2.13 32.30 15.99
N LEU A 62 -2.60 32.34 14.75
CA LEU A 62 -4.03 32.28 14.44
C LEU A 62 -4.66 30.94 14.84
N TYR A 63 -3.92 29.84 14.69
CA TYR A 63 -4.36 28.49 15.00
C TYR A 63 -4.01 28.02 16.42
N ASP A 64 -3.37 28.88 17.24
CA ASP A 64 -2.88 28.56 18.59
C ASP A 64 -2.03 27.27 18.59
N THR A 65 -1.09 27.18 17.64
CA THR A 65 -0.21 26.02 17.42
C THR A 65 1.25 26.46 17.31
N ASP A 66 2.18 25.52 17.47
CA ASP A 66 3.60 25.76 17.26
C ASP A 66 3.97 25.70 15.78
N ARG A 67 4.94 26.52 15.37
CA ARG A 67 5.50 26.50 13.99
C ARG A 67 5.94 25.11 13.56
N THR A 68 6.52 24.35 14.48
CA THR A 68 7.02 22.99 14.19
C THR A 68 5.87 22.06 13.86
N ASP A 69 4.79 22.09 14.65
CA ASP A 69 3.63 21.23 14.45
C ASP A 69 2.94 21.57 13.13
N LEU A 70 2.80 22.87 12.83
CA LEU A 70 2.24 23.33 11.56
C LEU A 70 3.08 22.88 10.35
N LEU A 71 4.42 22.91 10.46
CA LEU A 71 5.30 22.42 9.40
C LEU A 71 5.23 20.90 9.25
N VAL A 72 5.19 20.17 10.36
CA VAL A 72 5.07 18.70 10.35
C VAL A 72 3.76 18.29 9.69
N GLU A 73 2.66 18.96 10.03
CA GLU A 73 1.35 18.65 9.46
C GLU A 73 1.31 18.98 7.97
N ALA A 74 1.79 20.17 7.56
CA ALA A 74 1.84 20.56 6.16
C ALA A 74 2.70 19.60 5.31
N ILE A 75 3.81 19.10 5.86
CA ILE A 75 4.66 18.10 5.18
C ILE A 75 3.94 16.75 5.09
N ARG A 76 3.28 16.31 6.16
CA ARG A 76 2.50 15.06 6.17
C ARG A 76 1.42 15.10 5.09
N GLU A 77 0.59 16.15 5.10
CA GLU A 77 -0.49 16.36 4.13
C GLU A 77 0.07 16.39 2.71
N TYR A 78 1.15 17.14 2.47
CA TYR A 78 1.77 17.20 1.15
C TYR A 78 2.26 15.84 0.65
N ILE A 79 2.86 15.02 1.53
CA ILE A 79 3.35 13.69 1.16
C ILE A 79 2.18 12.75 0.88
N GLU A 80 1.14 12.75 1.71
CA GLU A 80 -0.06 11.93 1.53
C GLU A 80 -0.76 12.28 0.21
N ASP A 81 -1.04 13.57 -0.02
CA ASP A 81 -1.65 14.06 -1.26
C ASP A 81 -0.81 13.72 -2.49
N THR A 82 0.52 13.84 -2.37
CA THR A 82 1.43 13.50 -3.48
C THR A 82 1.39 12.01 -3.77
N ALA A 83 1.40 11.16 -2.73
CA ALA A 83 1.35 9.70 -2.86
C ALA A 83 0.04 9.21 -3.52
N ASP A 84 -1.07 9.90 -3.24
CA ASP A 84 -2.38 9.61 -3.82
C ASP A 84 -2.60 10.23 -5.21
N SER A 85 -1.72 11.13 -5.65
CA SER A 85 -1.85 11.76 -6.97
C SER A 85 -1.57 10.76 -8.10
N GLU A 86 -2.47 10.71 -9.09
CA GLU A 86 -2.37 9.80 -10.23
C GLU A 86 -1.06 9.98 -11.01
N THR A 87 -0.66 11.24 -11.25
CA THR A 87 0.59 11.56 -11.96
C THR A 87 1.83 11.06 -11.23
N PHE A 88 1.84 11.13 -9.90
CA PHE A 88 2.96 10.59 -9.11
C PHE A 88 2.96 9.07 -9.11
N GLN A 89 1.80 8.43 -8.95
CA GLN A 89 1.69 6.97 -9.02
C GLN A 89 2.10 6.44 -10.38
N GLU A 90 1.75 7.12 -11.48
CA GLU A 90 2.18 6.76 -12.84
C GLU A 90 3.71 6.87 -12.99
N LEU A 91 4.32 7.93 -12.46
CA LEU A 91 5.77 8.08 -12.45
C LEU A 91 6.46 6.95 -11.67
N VAL A 92 5.94 6.62 -10.49
CA VAL A 92 6.45 5.52 -9.66
C VAL A 92 6.27 4.18 -10.38
N ALA A 93 5.11 3.91 -10.97
CA ALA A 93 4.82 2.70 -11.74
C ALA A 93 5.79 2.54 -12.92
N THR A 94 5.97 3.59 -13.71
CA THR A 94 6.92 3.60 -14.84
C THR A 94 8.33 3.21 -14.37
N LYS A 95 8.81 3.88 -13.32
CA LYS A 95 10.15 3.60 -12.76
C LYS A 95 10.26 2.20 -12.17
N TYR A 96 9.20 1.69 -11.57
CA TYR A 96 9.15 0.35 -11.01
C TYR A 96 9.13 -0.73 -12.09
N TYR A 97 8.37 -0.54 -13.17
CA TYR A 97 8.29 -1.49 -14.28
C TYR A 97 9.61 -1.54 -15.06
N ASP A 98 10.32 -0.41 -15.17
CA ASP A 98 11.65 -0.32 -15.77
C ASP A 98 12.80 -0.83 -14.86
N ASP A 99 12.50 -1.46 -13.72
CA ASP A 99 13.49 -1.93 -12.73
C ASP A 99 14.40 -0.82 -12.16
N GLN A 100 13.96 0.44 -12.20
CA GLN A 100 14.70 1.59 -11.65
C GLN A 100 14.37 1.84 -10.17
N LEU A 101 13.32 1.22 -9.65
CA LEU A 101 12.91 1.26 -8.26
C LEU A 101 12.72 -0.15 -7.71
N GLU A 102 13.27 -0.38 -6.52
CA GLU A 102 13.01 -1.59 -5.74
C GLU A 102 11.62 -1.54 -5.09
N PHE A 103 11.01 -2.71 -4.87
CA PHE A 103 9.66 -2.80 -4.28
C PHE A 103 9.54 -2.08 -2.93
N GLU A 104 10.55 -2.16 -2.07
CA GLU A 104 10.53 -1.45 -0.78
C GLU A 104 10.57 0.07 -0.94
N ALA A 105 11.23 0.60 -1.97
CA ALA A 105 11.20 2.02 -2.27
C ALA A 105 9.80 2.45 -2.75
N VAL A 106 9.16 1.64 -3.61
CA VAL A 106 7.78 1.88 -4.04
C VAL A 106 6.83 1.91 -2.83
N LYS A 107 6.97 0.96 -1.91
CA LYS A 107 6.18 0.90 -0.68
C LYS A 107 6.32 2.15 0.20
N GLN A 108 7.50 2.76 0.24
CA GLN A 108 7.71 4.02 0.97
C GLN A 108 7.12 5.24 0.26
N LEU A 109 7.00 5.20 -1.07
CA LEU A 109 6.52 6.34 -1.87
C LEU A 109 5.00 6.38 -2.02
N VAL A 110 4.35 5.22 -2.23
CA VAL A 110 2.90 5.14 -2.53
C VAL A 110 2.13 4.31 -1.50
N GLY A 111 2.79 3.86 -0.43
CA GLY A 111 2.19 2.98 0.56
C GLY A 111 2.15 1.50 0.15
N ALA A 112 1.80 0.64 1.11
CA ALA A 112 1.85 -0.82 0.93
C ALA A 112 0.80 -1.36 -0.03
N GLU A 113 -0.41 -0.78 -0.01
CA GLU A 113 -1.51 -1.21 -0.86
C GLU A 113 -1.22 -0.96 -2.34
N THR A 114 -0.93 0.30 -2.69
CA THR A 114 -0.61 0.70 -4.06
C THR A 114 0.64 -0.02 -4.57
N ALA A 115 1.68 -0.14 -3.74
CA ALA A 115 2.87 -0.91 -4.12
C ALA A 115 2.54 -2.36 -4.44
N GLN A 116 1.72 -3.03 -3.62
CA GLN A 116 1.32 -4.41 -3.86
C GLN A 116 0.50 -4.55 -5.16
N ARG A 117 -0.40 -3.60 -5.45
CA ARG A 117 -1.09 -3.53 -6.74
C ARG A 117 -0.10 -3.45 -7.90
N LEU A 118 0.85 -2.52 -7.84
CA LEU A 118 1.88 -2.38 -8.88
C LEU A 118 2.70 -3.66 -9.07
N ARG A 119 3.06 -4.35 -7.98
CA ARG A 119 3.78 -5.63 -8.04
C ARG A 119 3.00 -6.73 -8.73
N LEU A 120 1.70 -6.86 -8.46
CA LEU A 120 0.84 -7.83 -9.13
C LEU A 120 0.75 -7.51 -10.62
N LEU A 121 0.51 -6.25 -10.97
CA LEU A 121 0.47 -5.82 -12.37
C LEU A 121 1.80 -6.09 -13.09
N LYS A 122 2.94 -5.84 -12.44
CA LYS A 122 4.26 -6.14 -13.02
C LYS A 122 4.43 -7.63 -13.29
N ALA A 123 3.97 -8.49 -12.37
CA ALA A 123 4.04 -9.93 -12.54
C ALA A 123 3.18 -10.40 -13.71
N ASP A 124 1.96 -9.89 -13.84
CA ASP A 124 1.06 -10.20 -14.96
C ASP A 124 1.65 -9.75 -16.30
N LEU A 125 2.30 -8.58 -16.35
CA LEU A 125 2.98 -8.07 -17.54
C LEU A 125 4.23 -8.89 -17.93
N ALA A 126 4.87 -9.50 -16.95
CA ALA A 126 6.05 -10.34 -17.16
C ALA A 126 5.69 -11.81 -17.47
N ASP A 127 4.43 -12.21 -17.29
CA ASP A 127 3.95 -13.54 -17.63
C ASP A 127 3.91 -13.75 -19.15
N GLU A 128 3.79 -15.01 -19.58
CA GLU A 128 3.77 -15.34 -21.00
C GLU A 128 2.61 -14.60 -21.70
N PRO A 129 2.90 -13.82 -22.77
CA PRO A 129 1.86 -13.16 -23.52
C PRO A 129 0.86 -14.20 -24.04
N LEU A 130 -0.42 -13.88 -23.94
CA LEU A 130 -1.48 -14.77 -24.39
C LEU A 130 -1.24 -15.16 -25.86
N ASP A 131 -1.30 -16.45 -26.16
CA ASP A 131 -1.23 -17.01 -27.52
C ASP A 131 -2.53 -16.70 -28.28
N LEU A 132 -2.70 -15.41 -28.60
CA LEU A 132 -3.81 -14.90 -29.39
C LEU A 132 -3.38 -14.85 -30.84
N ALA A 133 -4.17 -15.47 -31.71
CA ALA A 133 -4.04 -15.24 -33.14
C ALA A 133 -4.23 -13.74 -33.42
N ALA A 134 -3.48 -13.22 -34.41
CA ALA A 134 -3.73 -11.88 -34.92
C ALA A 134 -5.21 -11.75 -35.30
N PRO A 135 -5.86 -10.61 -35.01
CA PRO A 135 -7.25 -10.43 -35.36
C PRO A 135 -7.42 -10.62 -36.86
N ASP A 136 -8.41 -11.43 -37.24
CA ASP A 136 -8.83 -11.53 -38.62
C ASP A 136 -9.37 -10.16 -39.04
N ASP A 137 -9.10 -9.73 -40.29
CA ASP A 137 -9.60 -8.46 -40.87
C ASP A 137 -11.10 -8.52 -41.19
N VAL A 138 -11.86 -9.24 -40.36
CA VAL A 138 -13.31 -9.35 -40.44
C VAL A 138 -13.87 -8.14 -39.71
N ASP A 139 -14.63 -7.31 -40.42
CA ASP A 139 -15.42 -6.27 -39.79
C ASP A 139 -16.54 -6.91 -38.95
N VAL A 140 -16.27 -7.08 -37.66
CA VAL A 140 -17.21 -7.60 -36.65
C VAL A 140 -18.45 -6.71 -36.54
N TYR A 141 -18.38 -5.46 -37.02
CA TYR A 141 -19.44 -4.46 -36.97
C TYR A 141 -20.11 -4.21 -38.33
N ASP A 142 -19.85 -5.01 -39.38
CA ASP A 142 -20.51 -4.94 -40.71
C ASP A 142 -22.01 -5.34 -40.66
N GLY A 143 -22.56 -5.57 -39.47
CA GLY A 143 -23.98 -5.79 -39.25
C GLY A 143 -24.79 -4.49 -39.29
N ASP A 144 -26.09 -4.61 -39.53
CA ASP A 144 -27.07 -3.53 -39.37
C ASP A 144 -27.10 -3.15 -37.87
N ALA A 145 -26.24 -2.21 -37.47
CA ALA A 145 -26.12 -1.74 -36.11
C ALA A 145 -27.48 -1.19 -35.68
N THR A 146 -28.19 -1.95 -34.85
CA THR A 146 -29.49 -1.53 -34.33
C THR A 146 -29.23 -0.40 -33.35
N ALA A 147 -29.51 0.83 -33.77
CA ALA A 147 -29.55 1.96 -32.87
C ALA A 147 -30.65 1.68 -31.82
N VAL A 148 -30.25 1.64 -30.55
CA VAL A 148 -31.21 1.58 -29.45
C VAL A 148 -31.90 2.93 -29.40
N GLU A 149 -33.18 2.99 -29.76
CA GLU A 149 -34.00 4.18 -29.53
C GLU A 149 -34.10 4.40 -28.03
N THR A 150 -33.35 5.38 -27.51
CA THR A 150 -33.60 5.90 -26.16
C THR A 150 -34.93 6.63 -26.23
N ALA A 151 -35.97 6.05 -25.62
CA ALA A 151 -37.27 6.71 -25.51
C ALA A 151 -37.06 8.12 -24.95
N ALA A 152 -37.39 9.12 -25.75
CA ALA A 152 -37.47 10.50 -25.31
C ALA A 152 -38.69 10.60 -24.38
N ASP A 153 -38.48 10.24 -23.12
CA ASP A 153 -39.36 10.66 -22.03
C ASP A 153 -39.01 12.11 -21.70
N ASP A 154 -39.42 13.00 -22.60
CA ASP A 154 -39.53 14.44 -22.36
C ASP A 154 -40.96 14.87 -22.73
N GLU A 155 -41.92 14.42 -21.93
CA GLU A 155 -43.21 15.10 -21.80
C GLU A 155 -43.15 16.04 -20.59
N ARG A 156 -42.76 17.29 -20.88
CA ARG A 156 -43.35 18.57 -20.42
C ARG A 156 -43.39 18.92 -18.93
#